data_AF-A0A4Q3YEE3-F1
#
_entry.id   AF-A0A4Q3YEE3-F1
#
_cell.length_a   1.000
_cell.length_b   1.000
_cell.length_c   1.000
_cell.angle_alpha   90.00
_cell.angle_beta   90.00
_cell.angle_gamma   90.00
#
_symmetry.space_group_name_H-M   'P 1'
#
loop_
_entity.id
_entity.type
_entity.pdbx_description
1 polymer ?
#
loop_
_entity_poly.entity_id
_entity_poly.type
_entity_poly.pdbx_seq_one_letter_code
_entity_poly.pdbx_strand_id
1 'polypeptide(L)'
;MTLSAQPLDGLYHKKPWLQRLADRSTPWLYSAPSLILIASVMLVPLAIGISYAFRDMVLLNPFSGGFVGLDQFRKLYGDTAFYGALKNTLLWTGASVFLQFVFGLI
;
A
#
# COMPACT_ATOMS: atom_id res chain seq x y z
N MET A 1 -15.82 -18.20 72.46
CA MET A 1 -14.60 -17.69 71.81
C MET A 1 -14.56 -18.27 70.40
N THR A 2 -15.37 -17.79 69.46
CA THR A 2 -15.10 -16.64 68.57
C THR A 2 -13.65 -16.58 68.09
N LEU A 3 -13.40 -17.05 66.88
CA LEU A 3 -12.75 -16.26 65.82
C LEU A 3 -12.99 -16.99 64.48
N SER A 4 -14.08 -16.61 63.84
CA SER A 4 -14.25 -16.70 62.39
C SER A 4 -13.19 -15.80 61.74
N ALA A 5 -12.10 -16.37 61.23
CA ALA A 5 -11.22 -15.66 60.31
C ALA A 5 -11.76 -15.85 58.89
N GLN A 6 -12.15 -14.72 58.30
CA GLN A 6 -12.81 -14.56 57.01
C GLN A 6 -12.00 -15.19 55.85
N PRO A 7 -12.68 -15.71 54.82
CA PRO A 7 -12.01 -15.97 53.55
C PRO A 7 -11.62 -14.60 52.98
N LEU A 8 -10.33 -14.34 52.71
CA LEU A 8 -9.94 -13.12 51.98
C LEU A 8 -10.30 -13.29 50.51
N ASP A 9 -11.58 -13.05 50.22
CA ASP A 9 -12.08 -12.17 49.17
C ASP A 9 -11.10 -11.96 48.00
N GLY A 10 -11.21 -12.81 46.99
CA GLY A 10 -11.85 -12.37 45.75
C GLY A 10 -11.35 -11.09 45.06
N LEU A 11 -10.10 -10.65 45.22
CA LEU A 11 -9.55 -9.56 44.40
C LEU A 11 -9.07 -10.09 43.04
N TYR A 12 -9.92 -10.86 42.36
CA TYR A 12 -9.73 -11.18 40.95
C TYR A 12 -9.98 -9.88 40.16
N HIS A 13 -8.93 -9.08 40.01
CA HIS A 13 -8.91 -7.86 39.21
C HIS A 13 -9.22 -8.25 37.76
N LYS A 14 -10.51 -8.28 37.40
CA LYS A 14 -10.94 -8.38 36.01
C LYS A 14 -10.38 -7.14 35.32
N LYS A 15 -9.29 -7.31 34.57
CA LYS A 15 -8.73 -6.25 33.73
C LYS A 15 -9.90 -5.60 32.99
N PRO A 16 -10.17 -4.29 33.19
CA PRO A 16 -11.29 -3.61 32.55
C PRO A 16 -11.20 -3.85 31.04
N TRP A 17 -12.33 -4.06 30.39
CA TRP A 17 -12.40 -4.37 28.95
C TRP A 17 -11.64 -3.35 28.07
N LEU A 18 -11.50 -2.11 28.56
CA LEU A 18 -10.65 -1.06 27.98
C LEU A 18 -9.16 -1.44 27.94
N GLN A 19 -8.63 -2.12 28.95
CA GLN A 19 -7.25 -2.64 28.95
C GLN A 19 -7.07 -3.78 27.96
N ARG A 20 -8.11 -4.59 27.70
CA ARG A 20 -8.06 -5.65 26.68
C ARG A 20 -8.04 -5.07 25.26
N LEU A 21 -8.76 -3.96 25.03
CA LEU A 21 -8.69 -3.21 23.77
C LEU A 21 -7.36 -2.45 23.64
N ALA A 22 -6.89 -1.85 24.73
CA ALA A 22 -5.59 -1.19 24.80
C ALA A 22 -4.48 -2.18 24.45
N ASP A 23 -4.38 -3.33 25.15
CA ASP A 23 -3.38 -4.40 24.93
C ASP A 23 -3.38 -4.94 23.48
N ARG A 24 -4.53 -4.93 22.80
CA ARG A 24 -4.66 -5.36 21.39
C ARG A 24 -4.30 -4.27 20.39
N SER A 25 -4.46 -3.00 20.78
CA SER A 25 -4.17 -1.81 19.96
C SER A 25 -2.75 -1.27 20.13
N THR A 26 -2.07 -1.57 21.25
CA THR A 26 -0.68 -1.16 21.53
C THR A 26 0.29 -1.47 20.38
N PRO A 27 0.34 -2.70 19.82
CA PRO A 27 1.26 -3.00 18.72
C PRO A 27 0.97 -2.21 17.44
N TRP A 28 -0.30 -1.87 17.19
CA TRP A 28 -0.71 -1.04 16.04
C TRP A 28 -0.33 0.42 16.26
N LEU A 29 -0.47 0.93 17.48
CA LEU A 29 -0.12 2.30 17.82
C LEU A 29 1.40 2.55 17.75
N TYR A 30 2.21 1.58 18.16
CA TYR A 30 3.67 1.64 18.01
C TYR A 30 4.12 1.58 16.54
N SER A 31 3.43 0.79 15.72
CA SER A 31 3.74 0.67 14.28
C SER A 31 3.15 1.81 13.44
N ALA A 32 2.13 2.51 13.94
CA ALA A 32 1.40 3.55 13.23
C ALA A 32 2.29 4.66 12.63
N PRO A 33 3.25 5.29 13.34
CA PRO A 33 4.07 6.34 12.74
C PRO A 33 4.92 5.84 11.57
N SER A 34 5.49 4.65 11.67
CA SER A 34 6.25 4.03 10.58
C SER A 34 5.35 3.67 9.40
N LEU A 35 4.17 3.11 9.65
CA LEU A 35 3.21 2.78 8.60
C LEU A 35 2.68 4.01 7.89
N ILE A 36 2.37 5.09 8.62
CA ILE A 36 1.95 6.37 8.04
C ILE A 36 3.06 6.95 7.18
N LEU A 37 4.31 6.91 7.65
CA LEU A 37 5.45 7.40 6.89
C LEU A 37 5.64 6.61 5.59
N ILE A 38 5.70 5.28 5.67
CA ILE A 38 5.86 4.39 4.50
C ILE A 38 4.70 4.61 3.52
N ALA A 39 3.46 4.60 4.02
CA ALA A 39 2.28 4.80 3.19
C ALA A 39 2.29 6.17 2.54
N SER A 40 2.65 7.24 3.25
CA SER A 40 2.71 8.59 2.68
C SER A 40 3.76 8.68 1.59
N VAL A 41 4.97 8.18 1.86
CA VAL A 41 6.09 8.20 0.90
C VAL A 41 5.79 7.38 -0.35
N MET A 42 5.02 6.29 -0.24
CA MET A 42 4.63 5.48 -1.39
C MET A 42 3.39 6.02 -2.11
N LEU A 43 2.32 6.30 -1.38
CA LEU A 43 1.00 6.63 -1.95
C LEU A 43 0.92 8.04 -2.48
N VAL A 44 1.61 9.02 -1.88
CA VAL A 44 1.60 10.41 -2.37
C VAL A 44 2.18 10.51 -3.79
N PRO A 45 3.43 10.07 -4.07
CA PRO A 45 3.95 10.13 -5.43
C PRO A 45 3.20 9.21 -6.40
N LEU A 46 2.67 8.08 -5.92
CA LEU A 46 1.81 7.22 -6.74
C LEU A 46 0.53 7.95 -7.17
N ALA A 47 -0.15 8.63 -6.24
CA ALA A 47 -1.35 9.41 -6.54
C ALA A 47 -1.06 10.56 -7.50
N ILE A 48 0.06 11.26 -7.30
CA ILE A 48 0.51 12.32 -8.21
C ILE A 48 0.81 11.74 -9.60
N GLY A 49 1.55 10.65 -9.68
CA GLY A 49 1.88 9.97 -10.94
C GLY A 49 0.64 9.47 -11.69
N ILE A 50 -0.32 8.87 -10.99
CA ILE A 50 -1.62 8.48 -11.56
C ILE A 50 -2.37 9.71 -12.06
N SER A 51 -2.34 10.82 -11.33
CA SER A 51 -3.00 12.06 -11.76
C SER A 51 -2.47 12.60 -13.10
N TYR A 52 -1.19 12.33 -13.42
CA TYR A 52 -0.59 12.73 -14.70
C TYR A 52 -1.16 11.96 -15.89
N ALA A 53 -1.64 10.73 -15.70
CA ALA A 53 -2.29 9.98 -16.77
C ALA A 53 -3.58 10.66 -17.29
N PHE A 54 -4.18 11.55 -16.48
CA PHE A 54 -5.41 12.29 -16.82
C PHE A 54 -5.18 13.78 -17.12
N ARG A 55 -3.92 14.23 -17.15
CA ARG A 55 -3.54 15.64 -17.35
C ARG A 55 -2.60 15.77 -18.53
N ASP A 56 -2.72 16.86 -19.28
CA ASP A 56 -1.83 17.13 -20.41
C ASP A 56 -0.55 17.83 -19.94
N MET A 57 0.32 17.09 -19.26
CA MET A 57 1.57 17.62 -18.71
C MET A 57 2.65 17.65 -19.80
N VAL A 58 2.98 18.84 -20.31
CA VAL A 58 4.11 19.03 -21.21
C VAL A 58 5.36 19.34 -20.38
N LEU A 59 6.41 18.52 -20.50
CA LEU A 59 7.67 18.69 -19.76
C LEU A 59 8.29 20.09 -19.94
N LEU A 60 8.12 20.71 -21.11
CA LEU A 60 8.63 22.05 -21.42
C LEU A 60 7.68 23.19 -20.97
N ASN A 61 6.44 22.89 -20.59
CA ASN A 61 5.51 23.89 -20.08
C ASN A 61 4.52 23.27 -19.06
N PRO A 62 4.95 23.08 -17.81
CA PRO A 62 4.13 22.44 -16.78
C PRO A 62 2.87 23.24 -16.40
N PHE A 63 2.75 24.50 -16.83
CA PHE A 63 1.61 25.37 -16.52
C PHE A 63 0.57 25.46 -17.65
N SER A 64 0.85 24.96 -18.86
CA SER A 64 -0.14 24.94 -19.95
C SER A 64 -1.07 23.72 -19.92
N GLY A 65 -0.80 22.77 -19.03
CA GLY A 65 -1.47 21.47 -18.98
C GLY A 65 -2.76 21.45 -18.16
N GLY A 66 -3.90 21.28 -18.82
CA GLY A 66 -5.20 21.09 -18.19
C GLY A 66 -5.52 19.63 -17.84
N PHE A 67 -6.63 19.41 -17.12
CA PHE A 67 -7.21 18.07 -16.97
C PHE A 67 -7.90 17.66 -18.29
N VAL A 68 -7.41 16.60 -18.92
CA VAL A 68 -7.88 16.10 -20.23
C VAL A 68 -8.63 14.77 -20.12
N GLY A 69 -8.89 14.31 -18.90
CA GLY A 69 -9.65 13.08 -18.65
C GLY A 69 -8.98 11.86 -19.29
N LEU A 70 -9.70 11.15 -20.17
CA LEU A 70 -9.25 9.90 -20.78
C LEU A 70 -8.59 10.07 -22.16
N ASP A 71 -8.36 11.30 -22.60
CA ASP A 71 -7.85 11.54 -23.95
C ASP A 71 -6.46 10.98 -24.17
N GLN A 72 -5.60 10.93 -23.14
CA GLN A 72 -4.30 10.28 -23.27
C GLN A 72 -4.40 8.77 -23.48
N PHE A 73 -5.37 8.11 -22.83
CA PHE A 73 -5.60 6.69 -23.04
C PHE A 73 -6.11 6.40 -24.46
N ARG A 74 -6.96 7.27 -25.03
CA ARG A 74 -7.41 7.14 -26.42
C ARG A 74 -6.26 7.29 -27.41
N LYS A 75 -5.37 8.25 -27.18
CA LYS A 75 -4.16 8.44 -27.99
C LYS A 75 -3.27 7.19 -27.93
N LEU A 76 -3.03 6.65 -26.75
CA LEU A 76 -2.23 5.43 -26.55
C LEU A 76 -2.84 4.20 -27.23
N TYR A 77 -4.17 4.07 -27.20
CA TYR A 77 -4.88 2.91 -27.76
C TYR A 77 -4.70 2.79 -29.28
N GLY A 78 -4.48 3.89 -29.99
CA GLY A 78 -4.21 3.89 -31.44
C GLY A 78 -2.73 3.73 -31.79
N ASP A 79 -1.82 3.71 -30.81
CA ASP A 79 -0.38 3.78 -31.05
C ASP A 79 0.24 2.39 -31.27
N THR A 80 0.71 2.14 -32.50
CA THR A 80 1.36 0.89 -32.88
C THR A 80 2.71 0.71 -32.18
N ALA A 81 3.43 1.79 -31.87
CA ALA A 81 4.69 1.74 -31.15
C ALA A 81 4.47 1.30 -29.70
N PHE A 82 3.39 1.76 -29.06
CA PHE A 82 3.00 1.31 -27.73
C PHE A 82 2.80 -0.21 -27.67
N TYR A 83 2.04 -0.79 -28.60
CA TYR A 83 1.84 -2.25 -28.63
C TYR A 83 3.11 -3.02 -28.96
N GLY A 84 3.98 -2.49 -29.82
CA GLY A 84 5.30 -3.06 -30.08
C GLY A 84 6.15 -3.12 -28.81
N ALA A 85 6.25 -2.00 -28.09
CA ALA A 85 6.96 -1.92 -26.82
C ALA A 85 6.34 -2.85 -25.76
N LEU A 86 5.02 -2.87 -25.62
CA LEU A 86 4.30 -3.72 -24.68
C LEU A 86 4.57 -5.21 -24.92
N LYS A 87 4.50 -5.67 -26.17
CA LYS A 87 4.82 -7.05 -26.53
C LYS A 87 6.28 -7.39 -26.20
N ASN A 88 7.21 -6.51 -26.54
CA ASN A 88 8.63 -6.72 -26.26
C ASN A 88 8.88 -6.83 -24.75
N THR A 89 8.30 -5.95 -23.93
CA THR A 89 8.42 -6.01 -22.47
C THR A 89 7.80 -7.28 -21.90
N LEU A 90 6.60 -7.67 -22.33
CA LEU A 90 5.94 -8.89 -21.84
C LEU A 90 6.71 -10.15 -22.22
N LEU A 91 7.20 -10.24 -23.47
CA LEU A 91 8.01 -11.37 -23.92
C LEU A 91 9.31 -11.45 -23.13
N TRP A 92 10.00 -10.32 -22.93
CA TRP A 92 11.24 -10.26 -22.17
C TRP A 92 11.05 -10.65 -20.70
N THR A 93 10.08 -10.02 -20.02
CA THR A 93 9.79 -10.31 -18.62
C THR A 93 9.32 -11.75 -18.44
N GLY A 94 8.41 -12.23 -19.30
CA GLY A 94 7.92 -13.60 -19.26
C GLY A 94 9.02 -14.63 -19.48
N ALA A 95 9.87 -14.43 -20.49
CA ALA A 95 11.02 -15.30 -20.74
C ALA A 95 12.00 -15.26 -19.57
N SER A 96 12.27 -14.08 -19.00
CA SER A 96 13.17 -13.94 -17.85
C SER A 96 12.66 -14.69 -16.63
N VAL A 97 11.39 -14.50 -16.25
CA VAL A 97 10.78 -15.18 -15.10
C VAL A 97 10.72 -16.69 -15.33
N PHE A 98 10.36 -17.13 -16.54
CA PHE A 98 10.33 -18.55 -16.89
C PHE A 98 11.70 -19.19 -16.74
N LEU A 99 12.75 -18.58 -17.33
CA LEU A 99 14.11 -19.08 -17.22
C LEU A 99 14.60 -19.05 -15.76
N GLN A 100 14.36 -17.96 -15.02
CA GLN A 100 14.72 -17.87 -13.60
C GLN A 100 14.07 -18.97 -12.76
N PHE A 101 12.81 -19.30 -13.05
CA PHE A 101 12.10 -20.36 -12.35
C PHE A 101 12.66 -21.75 -12.70
N VAL A 102 12.91 -22.01 -13.98
CA VAL A 102 13.47 -23.29 -14.45
C VAL A 102 14.89 -23.49 -13.90
N PHE A 103 15.77 -22.50 -14.04
CA PHE A 103 17.14 -22.56 -13.52
C PHE A 103 17.23 -22.47 -12.00
N GLY A 104 16.24 -21.85 -11.34
CA GLY A 104 16.19 -21.83 -9.88
C GLY A 104 15.73 -23.15 -9.26
N LEU A 105 15.08 -24.02 -10.06
CA LEU A 105 14.54 -25.31 -9.62
C LEU A 105 15.44 -26.50 -9.98
N ILE A 106 16.22 -26.41 -11.05
CA ILE A 106 17.24 -27.39 -11.47
C ILE A 106 18.55 -27.12 -10.72
#